data_AF-A0A3M1N8P6-F1
#
_entry.id   AF-A0A3M1N8P6-F1
#
_cell.length_a   1.000
_cell.length_b   1.000
_cell.length_c   1.000
_cell.angle_alpha   90.00
_cell.angle_beta   90.00
_cell.angle_gamma   90.00
#
_symmetry.space_group_name_H-M   'P 1'
#
loop_
_entity.id
_entity.type
_entity.pdbx_description
1 polymer ?
#
loop_
_entity_poly.entity_id
_entity_poly.type
_entity_poly.pdbx_seq_one_letter_code
_entity_poly.pdbx_strand_id
1 'polypeptide(L)' 'NGLWVALLRTYLEGAGVPVWVENEHTQAVFGAGLLGSPNPAVGPLRLWVPQPYEEEARRLIEAFFAV' A
#
# COMPACT_ATOMS: atom_id res chain seq x y z
N ASN A 1 -7.98 6.57 2.36
CA ASN A 1 -6.85 6.15 1.50
C ASN A 1 -6.02 5.00 2.06
N GLY A 2 -5.83 4.86 3.39
CA GLY A 2 -5.05 3.74 3.95
C GLY A 2 -5.65 2.33 3.80
N LEU A 3 -6.98 2.21 3.79
CA LEU A 3 -7.65 0.91 3.66
C LEU A 3 -7.31 0.20 2.34
N TRP A 4 -7.29 0.92 1.22
CA TRP A 4 -6.95 0.36 -0.09
C TRP A 4 -5.51 -0.14 -0.15
N VAL A 5 -4.59 0.58 0.49
CA VAL A 5 -3.18 0.17 0.58
C VAL A 5 -3.04 -1.12 1.39
N ALA A 6 -3.77 -1.25 2.51
CA ALA A 6 -3.77 -2.46 3.32
C ALA A 6 -4.36 -3.67 2.56
N LEU A 7 -5.48 -3.49 1.86
CA LEU A 7 -6.09 -4.55 1.06
C LEU A 7 -5.18 -4.99 -0.10
N LEU A 8 -4.60 -4.03 -0.81
CA LEU A 8 -3.70 -4.31 -1.93
C LEU A 8 -2.42 -5.01 -1.46
N ARG A 9 -1.87 -4.61 -0.32
CA ARG A 9 -0.75 -5.30 0.33
C ARG A 9 -1.10 -6.76 0.62
N THR A 10 -2.21 -7.01 1.33
CA THR A 10 -2.63 -8.38 1.67
C THR A 10 -2.86 -9.23 0.41
N TYR A 11 -3.44 -8.65 -0.62
CA TYR A 11 -3.67 -9.34 -1.90
C TYR A 11 -2.36 -9.73 -2.59
N LEU A 12 -1.41 -8.80 -2.70
CA LEU A 12 -0.09 -9.03 -3.32
C LEU A 12 0.77 -10.02 -2.51
N GLU A 13 0.82 -9.86 -1.18
CA GLU A 13 1.54 -10.78 -0.29
C GLU A 13 0.93 -12.20 -0.35
N GLY A 14 -0.40 -12.31 -0.44
CA GLY A 14 -1.10 -13.59 -0.61
C GLY A 14 -0.79 -14.28 -1.94
N ALA A 15 -0.44 -13.52 -2.97
CA ALA A 15 0.02 -14.04 -4.26
C ALA A 15 1.53 -14.35 -4.29
N GLY A 16 2.25 -14.15 -3.19
CA GLY A 16 3.70 -14.38 -3.10
C GLY A 16 4.56 -13.23 -3.59
N VAL A 17 3.98 -12.05 -3.86
CA VAL A 17 4.72 -10.84 -4.23
C VAL A 17 5.17 -10.11 -2.96
N PRO A 18 6.48 -9.91 -2.74
CA PRO A 18 6.97 -9.12 -1.60
C PRO A 18 6.56 -7.66 -1.73
N VAL A 19 6.09 -7.05 -0.64
CA VAL A 19 5.61 -5.67 -0.61
C VAL A 19 6.19 -4.92 0.58
N TRP A 20 6.60 -3.67 0.36
CA TRP A 20 6.94 -2.72 1.42
C TRP A 20 6.05 -1.48 1.34
N VAL A 21 5.65 -0.97 2.49
CA VAL A 21 4.84 0.24 2.60
C VAL A 21 5.71 1.37 3.15
N GLU A 22 5.92 2.39 2.34
CA GLU A 22 6.57 3.63 2.80
C GLU A 22 5.52 4.52 3.49
N ASN A 23 5.92 5.16 4.60
CA ASN A 23 5.10 5.99 5.48
C ASN A 23 4.06 5.24 6.36
N GLU A 24 4.14 3.90 6.47
CA GLU A 24 3.26 3.09 7.35
C GLU A 24 3.47 3.40 8.84
N HIS A 25 4.73 3.44 9.29
CA HIS A 25 5.06 3.72 10.69
C HIS A 25 4.72 5.14 11.12
N THR A 26 4.87 6.13 10.24
CA THR A 26 4.51 7.51 10.52
C THR A 26 3.01 7.65 10.73
N GLN A 27 2.18 6.92 9.98
CA GLN A 27 0.73 6.90 10.22
C GLN A 27 0.33 6.15 11.50
N ALA A 28 1.05 5.07 11.87
CA ALA A 28 0.81 4.35 13.11
C ALA A 28 1.18 5.18 14.36
N VAL A 29 2.28 5.93 14.31
CA VAL A 29 2.76 6.79 15.42
C VAL A 29 1.82 7.98 15.67
N PHE A 30 1.18 8.52 14.63
CA PHE A 30 0.14 9.56 14.75
C PHE A 30 -1.28 8.98 14.86
N GLY A 31 -1.38 7.66 15.09
CA GLY A 31 -2.62 6.95 15.34
C GLY A 31 -3.35 6.57 14.05
N ALA A 32 -3.81 5.33 14.00
CA ALA A 32 -4.86 4.81 13.13
C ALA A 32 -6.23 5.53 13.30
N GLY A 33 -6.24 6.82 13.67
CA GLY A 33 -7.40 7.59 14.11
C GLY A 33 -7.44 9.06 13.66
N LEU A 34 -6.52 9.54 12.81
CA LEU A 34 -6.73 10.82 12.09
C LEU A 34 -7.18 10.54 10.65
N LEU A 35 -8.35 9.91 10.54
CA LEU A 35 -9.23 10.06 9.38
C LEU A 35 -9.65 11.53 9.29
N GLY A 36 -8.80 12.41 8.76
CA GLY A 36 -9.22 13.78 8.41
C GLY A 36 -8.18 14.89 8.45
N SER A 37 -6.96 14.70 8.96
CA SER A 37 -5.95 15.78 8.93
C SER A 37 -4.91 15.54 7.84
N PRO A 38 -4.84 16.39 6.79
CA PRO A 38 -3.75 16.33 5.83
C PRO A 38 -2.50 16.86 6.53
N ASN A 39 -1.67 15.96 7.05
CA ASN A 39 -0.33 16.35 7.48
C ASN A 39 0.60 16.36 6.24
N PRO A 40 0.99 17.52 5.69
CA PRO A 40 1.85 17.59 4.50
C PRO A 40 3.26 17.02 4.72
N ALA A 41 3.68 16.82 5.98
CA ALA A 41 4.93 16.14 6.29
C ALA A 41 4.86 14.61 6.09
N VAL A 42 3.64 14.07 5.92
CA VAL A 42 3.39 12.64 5.73
C VAL A 42 2.77 12.48 4.33
N GLY A 43 3.64 12.32 3.34
CA GLY A 43 3.24 12.11 1.94
C GLY A 43 2.30 10.91 1.79
N PRO A 44 1.73 10.69 0.58
CA PRO A 44 0.86 9.54 0.35
C PRO A 44 1.57 8.24 0.73
N LEU A 45 0.80 7.26 1.21
CA LEU A 45 1.30 5.89 1.36
C LEU A 45 1.75 5.38 0.00
N ARG A 46 2.93 4.78 -0.05
CA ARG A 46 3.48 4.20 -1.29
C ARG A 46 3.76 2.72 -1.06
N LEU A 47 3.34 1.93 -2.03
CA LEU A 47 3.66 0.51 -2.11
C LEU A 47 4.87 0.32 -3.01
N TRP A 48 5.85 -0.40 -2.50
CA TRP A 48 7.06 -0.76 -3.21
C TRP A 48 7.10 -2.27 -3.39
N VAL A 49 7.42 -2.70 -4.60
CA VAL A 49 7.66 -4.11 -4.94
C VAL A 49 9.09 -4.24 -5.48
N PRO A 50 9.77 -5.40 -5.30
CA PRO A 50 11.06 -5.61 -5.91
C PRO A 50 10.91 -5.61 -7.43
N GLN A 51 11.87 -5.01 -8.15
CA GLN A 51 11.83 -4.90 -9.61
C GLN A 51 11.55 -6.23 -10.34
N PRO A 52 12.09 -7.40 -9.92
CA PRO A 52 11.74 -8.68 -10.55
C PRO A 52 10.24 -9.03 -10.57
N TYR A 53 9.46 -8.48 -9.65
CA TYR A 53 8.02 -8.72 -9.52
C TYR A 53 7.18 -7.59 -10.13
N GLU A 54 7.78 -6.60 -10.80
CA GLU A 54 7.06 -5.41 -11.28
C GLU A 54 5.89 -5.78 -12.21
N GLU A 55 6.13 -6.66 -13.19
CA GLU A 55 5.13 -7.08 -14.16
C GLU A 55 4.01 -7.90 -13.52
N GLU A 56 4.36 -8.81 -12.61
CA GLU A 56 3.41 -9.64 -11.87
C GLU A 56 2.54 -8.78 -10.94
N ALA A 57 3.17 -7.89 -10.17
CA ALA A 57 2.49 -6.94 -9.32
C ALA A 57 1.53 -6.06 -10.13
N ARG A 58 1.97 -5.55 -11.30
CA ARG A 58 1.10 -4.72 -12.17
C ARG A 58 -0.16 -5.48 -12.60
N ARG A 59 -0.01 -6.72 -13.08
CA ARG A 59 -1.15 -7.56 -13.51
C ARG A 59 -2.11 -7.86 -12.36
N LEU A 60 -1.57 -8.16 -11.18
CA LEU A 60 -2.37 -8.40 -9.98
C LEU A 60 -3.13 -7.15 -9.54
N ILE A 61 -2.48 -5.98 -9.58
CA ILE A 61 -3.10 -4.69 -9.26
C ILE A 61 -4.24 -4.38 -10.25
N GLU A 62 -4.01 -4.57 -11.55
CA GLU A 62 -5.04 -4.38 -12.58
C GLU A 62 -6.24 -5.32 -12.37
N ALA A 63 -5.97 -6.61 -12.08
CA ALA A 63 -7.01 -7.59 -11.78
C ALA A 63 -7.81 -7.25 -10.51
N PHE A 64 -7.15 -6.72 -9.48
CA PHE A 64 -7.78 -6.31 -8.23
C PHE A 64 -8.80 -5.18 -8.42
N PHE A 65 -8.54 -4.23 -9.33
CA PHE A 65 -9.44 -3.11 -9.63
C PHE A 65 -10.43 -3.36 -10.76
N ALA A 66 -10.32 -4.49 -11.47
CA ALA A 66 -11.25 -4.88 -12.52
C ALA A 66 -12.56 -5.50 -11.99
N VAL A 67 -12.67 -5.68 -10.66
CA VAL A 67 -13.83 -6.20 -9.93
C VAL A 67 -14.71 -5.05 -9.44
#